data_AF-A0A6J6ND57-F1
#
_entry.id   AF-A0A6J6ND57-F1
#
_cell.length_a   1.000
_cell.length_b   1.000
_cell.length_c   1.000
_cell.angle_alpha   90.00
_cell.angle_beta   90.00
_cell.angle_gamma   90.00
#
_symmetry.space_group_name_H-M   'P 1'
#
loop_
_entity.id
_entity.type
_entity.pdbx_description
1 polymer ?
#
loop_
_entity_poly.entity_id
_entity_poly.type
_entity_poly.pdbx_seq_one_letter_code
_entity_poly.pdbx_strand_id
1 'polypeptide(L)'
;MTLEEIITHFRSGEPERYAEALQEAETVAAAPELPAGATDAILTAVRTPFPEVGPQRAEEVLMVLLARHAGEVTPADIAAAYTELPEVARAWALRVLAQAATDTSTATLAGLLEDKPNLPEAWWPILGPLEYTAKEADRLIRVLGEAISEERFRRNAALTLISYGKRGLLWSHAARLTEVALPHARVALSDLSNDLDASLHEDARRRLGMWSDLLAALATDDAREFLTGVAINPNPTIAVWGIIGLERAGADMPEGVIARAAANPAARIPLFAAFTELHGVDSIPAEHRTQVALAEGALANWLQDPNHLGTPPEAIEHLHTQEIQLPTNGSPGDVYVFRFRPAGAPVDNWLIGIAGPYARAEQPTVADYGYTYSVFCHQDECDVDEHISRIAHTVNASVAGSPGR
;
A
#
# COMPACT_ATOMS: atom_id res chain seq x y z
N MET A 1 -9.45 34.33 9.54
CA MET A 1 -10.81 34.14 9.01
C MET A 1 -11.64 33.34 10.01
N THR A 2 -12.95 33.59 10.17
CA THR A 2 -13.83 32.69 10.95
C THR A 2 -14.10 31.40 10.17
N LEU A 3 -14.53 30.33 10.82
CA LEU A 3 -14.88 29.08 10.13
C LEU A 3 -16.04 29.27 9.13
N GLU A 4 -17.02 30.12 9.46
CA GLU A 4 -18.13 30.44 8.57
C GLU A 4 -17.65 31.17 7.30
N GLU A 5 -16.70 32.10 7.46
CA GLU A 5 -16.06 32.79 6.34
C GLU A 5 -15.26 31.80 5.47
N ILE A 6 -14.52 30.86 6.08
CA ILE A 6 -13.78 29.80 5.35
C ILE A 6 -14.75 28.96 4.51
N ILE A 7 -15.84 28.49 5.11
CA ILE A 7 -16.89 27.71 4.42
C ILE A 7 -17.51 28.54 3.28
N THR A 8 -17.79 29.82 3.53
CA THR A 8 -18.33 30.74 2.52
C THR A 8 -17.37 30.91 1.35
N HIS A 9 -16.07 31.03 1.61
CA HIS A 9 -15.05 31.12 0.57
C HIS A 9 -14.98 29.83 -0.26
N PHE A 10 -14.99 28.64 0.37
CA PHE A 10 -15.08 27.38 -0.36
C PHE A 10 -16.34 27.28 -1.23
N ARG A 11 -17.48 27.82 -0.76
CA ARG A 11 -18.74 27.84 -1.51
C ARG A 11 -18.75 28.78 -2.71
N SER A 12 -17.90 29.81 -2.71
CA SER A 12 -17.92 30.82 -3.77
C SER A 12 -17.58 30.26 -5.15
N GLY A 13 -16.80 29.19 -5.22
CA GLY A 13 -16.29 28.65 -6.48
C GLY A 13 -15.17 29.49 -7.11
N GLU A 14 -14.74 30.57 -6.46
CA GLU A 14 -13.70 31.47 -6.95
C GLU A 14 -12.30 30.94 -6.57
N PRO A 15 -11.38 30.70 -7.53
CA PRO A 15 -10.06 30.12 -7.24
C PRO A 15 -9.22 30.89 -6.22
N GLU A 16 -9.27 32.23 -6.24
CA GLU A 16 -8.53 33.08 -5.30
C GLU A 16 -9.05 32.91 -3.86
N ARG A 17 -10.38 32.96 -3.67
CA ARG A 17 -11.02 32.73 -2.37
C ARG A 17 -10.82 31.29 -1.88
N TYR A 18 -10.82 30.33 -2.79
CA TYR A 18 -10.53 28.94 -2.47
C TYR A 18 -9.11 28.79 -1.90
N ALA A 19 -8.10 29.42 -2.52
CA ALA A 19 -6.73 29.40 -2.03
C ALA A 19 -6.60 30.08 -0.65
N GLU A 20 -7.27 31.22 -0.44
CA GLU A 20 -7.34 31.88 0.87
C GLU A 20 -7.99 30.98 1.93
N ALA A 21 -9.09 30.29 1.58
CA ALA A 21 -9.78 29.36 2.47
C ALA A 21 -8.91 28.17 2.85
N LEU A 22 -8.10 27.64 1.92
CA LEU A 22 -7.14 26.58 2.22
C LEU A 22 -6.11 27.03 3.27
N GLN A 23 -5.48 28.20 3.06
CA GLN A 23 -4.47 28.72 3.98
C GLN A 23 -5.04 28.98 5.39
N GLU A 24 -6.26 29.51 5.45
CA GLU A 24 -6.92 29.80 6.72
C GLU A 24 -7.43 28.51 7.39
N ALA A 25 -7.90 27.52 6.62
CA ALA A 25 -8.22 26.20 7.15
C ALA A 25 -6.97 25.55 7.79
N GLU A 26 -5.81 25.60 7.16
CA GLU A 26 -4.55 25.12 7.74
C GLU A 26 -4.19 25.83 9.06
N THR A 27 -4.47 27.14 9.15
CA THR A 27 -4.26 27.92 10.37
C THR A 27 -5.17 27.44 11.49
N VAL A 28 -6.46 27.21 11.20
CA VAL A 28 -7.41 26.62 12.16
C VAL A 28 -6.95 25.20 12.57
N ALA A 29 -6.49 24.41 11.60
CA ALA A 29 -6.00 23.05 11.80
C ALA A 29 -4.76 22.93 12.69
N ALA A 30 -4.01 24.03 12.85
CA ALA A 30 -2.81 24.13 13.67
C ALA A 30 -3.09 24.76 15.05
N ALA A 31 -4.30 25.27 15.29
CA ALA A 31 -4.71 25.79 16.57
C ALA A 31 -4.73 24.65 17.62
N PRO A 32 -4.54 24.97 18.92
CA PRO A 32 -4.58 23.96 19.98
C PRO A 32 -6.00 23.45 20.27
N GLU A 33 -7.02 24.25 19.95
CA GLU A 33 -8.43 23.97 20.23
C GLU A 33 -9.27 24.33 19.00
N LEU A 34 -10.34 23.57 18.78
CA LEU A 34 -11.29 23.82 17.72
C LEU A 34 -12.25 24.95 18.14
N PRO A 35 -12.60 25.89 17.24
CA PRO A 35 -13.58 26.93 17.56
C PRO A 35 -14.91 26.33 18.05
N ALA A 36 -15.55 26.96 19.04
CA ALA A 36 -16.83 26.51 19.55
C ALA A 36 -17.89 26.42 18.43
N GLY A 37 -18.60 25.29 18.36
CA GLY A 37 -19.59 25.02 17.31
C GLY A 37 -19.02 24.58 15.96
N ALA A 38 -17.70 24.46 15.82
CA ALA A 38 -17.07 24.09 14.56
C ALA A 38 -17.48 22.71 14.04
N THR A 39 -17.64 21.73 14.93
CA THR A 39 -18.10 20.38 14.56
C THR A 39 -19.44 20.43 13.82
N ASP A 40 -20.43 21.10 14.40
CA ASP A 40 -21.76 21.22 13.80
C ASP A 40 -21.73 22.03 12.50
N ALA A 41 -20.99 23.14 12.48
CA ALA A 41 -20.82 23.96 11.28
C ALA A 41 -20.19 23.18 10.12
N ILE A 42 -19.13 22.41 10.39
CA ILE A 42 -18.47 21.57 9.38
C ILE A 42 -19.40 20.46 8.92
N LEU A 43 -19.99 19.68 9.83
CA LEU A 43 -20.88 18.56 9.49
C LEU A 43 -22.11 19.02 8.72
N THR A 44 -22.67 20.18 9.06
CA THR A 44 -23.76 20.80 8.30
C THR A 44 -23.30 21.22 6.92
N ALA A 45 -22.14 21.87 6.80
CA ALA A 45 -21.62 22.34 5.53
C ALA A 45 -21.33 21.18 4.58
N VAL A 46 -20.67 20.11 5.01
CA VAL A 46 -20.27 19.01 4.09
C VAL A 46 -21.44 18.19 3.54
N ARG A 47 -22.66 18.32 4.07
CA ARG A 47 -23.87 17.68 3.52
C ARG A 47 -24.26 18.21 2.14
N THR A 48 -23.85 19.43 1.80
CA THR A 48 -24.09 20.01 0.47
C THR A 48 -22.77 19.96 -0.35
N PRO A 49 -22.76 19.46 -1.59
CA PRO A 49 -21.55 19.40 -2.42
C PRO A 49 -20.93 20.78 -2.64
N PHE A 50 -19.62 20.93 -2.43
CA PHE A 50 -18.89 22.16 -2.75
C PHE A 50 -18.55 22.22 -4.25
N PRO A 51 -18.35 23.41 -4.83
CA PRO A 51 -17.80 23.53 -6.18
C PRO A 51 -16.41 22.86 -6.28
N GLU A 52 -16.15 22.16 -7.39
CA GLU A 52 -14.84 21.57 -7.67
C GLU A 52 -13.86 22.66 -8.10
N VAL A 53 -13.09 23.18 -7.13
CA VAL A 53 -12.07 24.20 -7.34
C VAL A 53 -10.75 23.70 -6.81
N GLY A 54 -9.71 23.70 -7.66
CA GLY A 54 -8.36 23.31 -7.27
C GLY A 54 -8.17 21.80 -7.09
N PRO A 55 -7.00 21.38 -6.57
CA PRO A 55 -6.61 19.98 -6.51
C PRO A 55 -7.19 19.22 -5.30
N GLN A 56 -7.62 19.93 -4.25
CA GLN A 56 -8.20 19.34 -3.04
C GLN A 56 -9.72 19.58 -3.03
N ARG A 57 -10.47 18.69 -2.39
CA ARG A 57 -11.92 18.88 -2.22
C ARG A 57 -12.18 19.62 -0.91
N ALA A 58 -13.02 20.66 -0.94
CA ALA A 58 -13.30 21.46 0.26
C ALA A 58 -13.86 20.60 1.42
N GLU A 59 -14.72 19.64 1.12
CA GLU A 59 -15.24 18.71 2.12
C GLU A 59 -14.16 17.82 2.76
N GLU A 60 -13.11 17.47 2.02
CA GLU A 60 -11.96 16.74 2.57
C GLU A 60 -11.16 17.64 3.51
N VAL A 61 -10.86 18.88 3.09
CA VAL A 61 -10.14 19.86 3.91
C VAL A 61 -10.86 20.08 5.24
N LEU A 62 -12.17 20.33 5.20
CA LEU A 62 -12.97 20.55 6.41
C LEU A 62 -13.00 19.32 7.32
N MET A 63 -13.07 18.11 6.76
CA MET A 63 -13.07 16.90 7.56
C MET A 63 -11.69 16.55 8.13
N VAL A 64 -10.60 16.94 7.45
CA VAL A 64 -9.23 16.88 7.99
C VAL A 64 -9.10 17.76 9.23
N LEU A 65 -9.75 18.94 9.27
CA LEU A 65 -9.81 19.78 10.47
C LEU A 65 -10.38 18.99 11.64
N LEU A 66 -11.55 18.36 11.47
CA LEU A 66 -12.16 17.53 12.52
C LEU A 66 -11.25 16.38 12.94
N ALA A 67 -10.53 15.76 12.00
CA ALA A 67 -9.64 14.65 12.32
C ALA A 67 -8.43 15.06 13.18
N ARG A 68 -7.89 16.26 12.97
CA ARG A 68 -6.81 16.80 13.82
C ARG A 68 -7.27 17.13 15.24
N HIS A 69 -8.54 17.52 15.37
CA HIS A 69 -9.19 17.82 16.65
C HIS A 69 -10.12 16.69 17.12
N ALA A 70 -9.82 15.44 16.76
CA ALA A 70 -10.73 14.31 17.00
C ALA A 70 -11.14 14.14 18.48
N GLY A 71 -10.30 14.56 19.43
CA GLY A 71 -10.62 14.54 20.86
C GLY A 71 -11.70 15.53 21.30
N GLU A 72 -12.00 16.55 20.49
CA GLU A 72 -13.01 17.58 20.74
C GLU A 72 -14.34 17.29 20.00
N VAL A 73 -14.34 16.32 19.09
CA VAL A 73 -15.52 15.98 18.29
C VAL A 73 -16.42 15.01 19.05
N THR A 74 -17.69 15.38 19.26
CA THR A 74 -18.68 14.48 19.86
C THR A 74 -19.01 13.33 18.91
N PRO A 75 -18.82 12.06 19.31
CA PRO A 75 -19.17 10.92 18.45
C PRO A 75 -20.66 10.89 18.04
N ALA A 76 -21.55 11.41 18.89
CA ALA A 76 -22.98 11.49 18.60
C ALA A 76 -23.29 12.43 17.41
N ASP A 77 -22.56 13.54 17.27
CA ASP A 77 -22.75 14.49 16.16
C ASP A 77 -22.38 13.84 14.82
N ILE A 78 -21.27 13.08 14.82
CA ILE A 78 -20.86 12.28 13.66
C ILE A 78 -21.93 11.24 13.30
N ALA A 79 -22.39 10.47 14.29
CA ALA A 79 -23.40 9.43 14.06
C ALA A 79 -24.70 9.99 13.47
N ALA A 80 -25.16 11.14 13.98
CA ALA A 80 -26.38 11.80 13.51
C ALA A 80 -26.26 12.32 12.08
N ALA A 81 -25.07 12.76 11.66
CA ALA A 81 -24.84 13.27 10.31
C ALA A 81 -24.51 12.17 9.28
N TYR A 82 -23.99 11.02 9.72
CA TYR A 82 -23.22 10.09 8.89
C TYR A 82 -23.89 9.69 7.57
N THR A 83 -25.17 9.30 7.60
CA THR A 83 -25.89 8.81 6.41
C THR A 83 -26.18 9.91 5.38
N GLU A 84 -26.15 11.18 5.80
CA GLU A 84 -26.36 12.36 4.95
C GLU A 84 -25.05 12.90 4.36
N LEU A 85 -23.90 12.43 4.87
CA LEU A 85 -22.59 12.88 4.39
C LEU A 85 -22.31 12.28 3.00
N PRO A 86 -21.65 13.04 2.10
CA PRO A 86 -21.08 12.48 0.88
C PRO A 86 -20.01 11.43 1.22
N GLU A 87 -19.72 10.54 0.28
CA GLU A 87 -18.87 9.37 0.50
C GLU A 87 -17.48 9.70 1.07
N VAL A 88 -16.80 10.70 0.51
CA VAL A 88 -15.48 11.15 1.01
C VAL A 88 -15.57 11.65 2.45
N ALA A 89 -16.64 12.36 2.82
CA ALA A 89 -16.85 12.84 4.18
C ALA A 89 -17.21 11.71 5.14
N ARG A 90 -17.92 10.66 4.70
CA ARG A 90 -18.13 9.44 5.50
C ARG A 90 -16.79 8.74 5.81
N ALA A 91 -15.89 8.63 4.84
CA ALA A 91 -14.56 8.06 5.06
C ALA A 91 -13.79 8.82 6.14
N TRP A 92 -13.77 10.15 6.06
CA TRP A 92 -13.16 10.96 7.10
C TRP A 92 -13.88 10.90 8.44
N ALA A 93 -15.21 10.83 8.47
CA ALA A 93 -15.98 10.69 9.71
C ALA A 93 -15.59 9.41 10.48
N LEU A 94 -15.42 8.28 9.78
CA LEU A 94 -14.88 7.05 10.38
C LEU A 94 -13.45 7.25 10.91
N ARG A 95 -12.60 7.98 10.16
CA ARG A 95 -11.23 8.31 10.60
C ARG A 95 -11.22 9.18 11.87
N VAL A 96 -12.08 10.18 11.97
CA VAL A 96 -12.22 11.03 13.17
C VAL A 96 -12.52 10.16 14.39
N LEU A 97 -13.49 9.25 14.28
CA LEU A 97 -13.85 8.33 15.37
C LEU A 97 -12.69 7.38 15.75
N ALA A 98 -11.99 6.87 14.74
CA ALA A 98 -10.80 6.02 14.91
C ALA A 98 -9.64 6.77 15.60
N GLN A 99 -9.42 8.04 15.24
CA GLN A 99 -8.37 8.90 15.80
C GLN A 99 -8.67 9.29 17.25
N ALA A 100 -9.93 9.56 17.60
CA ALA A 100 -10.33 9.91 18.95
C ALA A 100 -10.09 8.78 19.95
N ALA A 101 -10.30 7.52 19.54
CA ALA A 101 -10.04 6.31 20.33
C ALA A 101 -10.57 6.34 21.79
N THR A 102 -11.70 7.00 22.02
CA THR A 102 -12.43 7.00 23.30
C THR A 102 -13.42 5.84 23.32
N ASP A 103 -13.91 5.42 24.50
CA ASP A 103 -14.86 4.30 24.60
C ASP A 103 -16.15 4.59 23.82
N THR A 104 -16.60 5.86 23.85
CA THR A 104 -17.75 6.36 23.10
C THR A 104 -17.46 6.41 21.61
N SER A 105 -16.30 6.93 21.18
CA SER A 105 -15.98 6.98 19.73
C SER A 105 -15.81 5.59 19.14
N THR A 106 -15.22 4.64 19.88
CA THR A 106 -15.13 3.24 19.48
C THR A 106 -16.50 2.55 19.46
N ALA A 107 -17.40 2.86 20.41
CA ALA A 107 -18.79 2.37 20.36
C ALA A 107 -19.51 2.86 19.10
N THR A 108 -19.42 4.17 18.83
CA THR A 108 -20.04 4.80 17.67
C THR A 108 -19.46 4.23 16.38
N LEU A 109 -18.13 4.12 16.28
CA LEU A 109 -17.46 3.54 15.13
C LEU A 109 -17.95 2.11 14.88
N ALA A 110 -18.03 1.28 15.92
CA ALA A 110 -18.54 -0.08 15.78
C ALA A 110 -19.98 -0.11 15.23
N GLY A 111 -20.87 0.74 15.75
CA GLY A 111 -22.24 0.85 15.24
C GLY A 111 -22.34 1.31 13.79
N LEU A 112 -21.49 2.26 13.36
CA LEU A 112 -21.44 2.69 11.97
C LEU A 112 -20.85 1.62 11.04
N LEU A 113 -19.93 0.78 11.53
CA LEU A 113 -19.37 -0.33 10.77
C LEU A 113 -20.37 -1.48 10.54
N GLU A 114 -21.38 -1.60 11.39
CA GLU A 114 -22.48 -2.57 11.21
C GLU A 114 -23.43 -2.17 10.07
N ASP A 115 -23.51 -0.87 9.74
CA ASP A 115 -24.32 -0.33 8.65
C ASP A 115 -23.61 -0.45 7.29
N LYS A 116 -23.43 -1.70 6.87
CA LYS A 116 -22.68 -2.11 5.67
C LYS A 116 -23.00 -1.31 4.39
N PRO A 117 -24.28 -1.03 4.05
CA PRO A 117 -24.62 -0.26 2.85
C PRO A 117 -24.02 1.17 2.82
N ASN A 118 -23.70 1.74 3.98
CA ASN A 118 -23.19 3.10 4.12
C ASN A 118 -21.66 3.16 4.34
N LEU A 119 -20.97 2.02 4.25
CA LEU A 119 -19.50 2.00 4.28
C LEU A 119 -18.93 2.69 3.04
N PRO A 120 -18.00 3.65 3.22
CA PRO A 120 -17.40 4.40 2.13
C PRO A 120 -16.27 3.60 1.48
N GLU A 121 -15.98 3.88 0.21
CA GLU A 121 -14.77 3.42 -0.45
C GLU A 121 -13.67 4.48 -0.30
N ALA A 122 -12.46 4.04 0.06
CA ALA A 122 -11.29 4.91 0.03
C ALA A 122 -10.02 4.10 -0.25
N TRP A 123 -9.16 4.67 -1.08
CA TRP A 123 -7.85 4.10 -1.39
C TRP A 123 -6.82 4.30 -0.27
N TRP A 124 -7.08 5.21 0.68
CA TRP A 124 -6.24 5.48 1.84
C TRP A 124 -6.76 4.75 3.10
N PRO A 125 -5.90 4.49 4.12
CA PRO A 125 -6.29 3.70 5.30
C PRO A 125 -7.18 4.52 6.24
N ILE A 126 -8.50 4.43 6.05
CA ILE A 126 -9.54 5.08 6.87
C ILE A 126 -9.32 4.81 8.35
N LEU A 127 -9.08 3.54 8.67
CA LEU A 127 -8.91 3.05 10.03
C LEU A 127 -7.45 3.03 10.49
N GLY A 128 -6.53 3.64 9.72
CA GLY A 128 -5.10 3.69 10.03
C GLY A 128 -4.76 4.13 11.46
N PRO A 129 -5.48 5.08 12.10
CA PRO A 129 -5.22 5.42 13.50
C PRO A 129 -5.32 4.22 14.46
N LEU A 130 -6.23 3.27 14.19
CA LEU A 130 -6.41 2.05 15.00
C LEU A 130 -5.23 1.08 14.88
N GLU A 131 -4.42 1.16 13.83
CA GLU A 131 -3.22 0.33 13.72
C GLU A 131 -2.21 0.61 14.83
N TYR A 132 -2.29 1.82 15.42
CA TYR A 132 -1.42 2.28 16.50
C TYR A 132 -2.06 2.14 17.89
N THR A 133 -3.40 2.07 18.00
CA THR A 133 -4.13 1.93 19.28
C THR A 133 -4.93 0.63 19.35
N ALA A 134 -4.79 -0.12 20.45
CA ALA A 134 -5.52 -1.37 20.68
C ALA A 134 -6.70 -1.21 21.65
N LYS A 135 -7.07 0.03 22.00
CA LYS A 135 -8.10 0.28 22.99
C LYS A 135 -9.47 -0.19 22.45
N GLU A 136 -10.18 -0.99 23.25
CA GLU A 136 -11.47 -1.59 22.85
C GLU A 136 -11.40 -2.47 21.59
N ALA A 137 -10.23 -3.03 21.25
CA ALA A 137 -10.06 -3.85 20.03
C ALA A 137 -11.08 -5.00 19.94
N ASP A 138 -11.39 -5.66 21.06
CA ASP A 138 -12.37 -6.75 21.14
C ASP A 138 -13.74 -6.36 20.55
N ARG A 139 -14.20 -5.14 20.83
CA ARG A 139 -15.46 -4.60 20.29
C ARG A 139 -15.40 -4.46 18.76
N LEU A 140 -14.26 -4.02 18.23
CA LEU A 140 -14.08 -3.76 16.81
C LEU A 140 -13.80 -5.03 16.01
N ILE A 141 -13.12 -6.02 16.58
CA ILE A 141 -12.73 -7.24 15.85
C ILE A 141 -13.95 -7.93 15.22
N ARG A 142 -15.06 -8.04 15.96
CA ARG A 142 -16.28 -8.66 15.44
C ARG A 142 -16.82 -7.93 14.21
N VAL A 143 -17.04 -6.62 14.31
CA VAL A 143 -17.64 -5.82 13.23
C VAL A 143 -16.69 -5.69 12.04
N LEU A 144 -15.38 -5.59 12.28
CA LEU A 144 -14.37 -5.62 11.22
C LEU A 144 -14.37 -6.97 10.50
N GLY A 145 -14.49 -8.07 11.24
CA GLY A 145 -14.61 -9.42 10.68
C GLY A 145 -15.86 -9.65 9.85
N GLU A 146 -16.92 -8.87 10.06
CA GLU A 146 -18.11 -8.87 9.19
C GLU A 146 -17.95 -7.92 8.00
N ALA A 147 -17.20 -6.83 8.18
CA ALA A 147 -16.93 -5.81 7.15
C ALA A 147 -15.87 -6.25 6.13
N ILE A 148 -15.01 -7.24 6.42
CA ILE A 148 -14.07 -7.77 5.41
C ILE A 148 -14.76 -8.40 4.19
N SER A 149 -16.02 -8.84 4.34
CA SER A 149 -16.81 -9.35 3.22
C SER A 149 -17.30 -8.23 2.29
N GLU A 150 -17.37 -6.99 2.77
CA GLU A 150 -17.83 -5.83 1.99
C GLU A 150 -16.71 -5.34 1.06
N GLU A 151 -16.88 -5.53 -0.24
CA GLU A 151 -15.85 -5.25 -1.25
C GLU A 151 -15.22 -3.86 -1.12
N ARG A 152 -16.07 -2.83 -0.92
CA ARG A 152 -15.67 -1.41 -0.82
C ARG A 152 -14.85 -1.08 0.43
N PHE A 153 -15.01 -1.86 1.50
CA PHE A 153 -14.38 -1.59 2.80
C PHE A 153 -13.39 -2.67 3.24
N ARG A 154 -13.36 -3.80 2.53
CA ARG A 154 -12.56 -5.00 2.83
C ARG A 154 -11.12 -4.69 3.16
N ARG A 155 -10.47 -3.85 2.36
CA ARG A 155 -9.06 -3.50 2.56
C ARG A 155 -8.84 -2.78 3.89
N ASN A 156 -9.69 -1.81 4.23
CA ASN A 156 -9.59 -1.08 5.50
C ASN A 156 -9.80 -2.00 6.70
N ALA A 157 -10.79 -2.89 6.62
CA ALA A 157 -11.06 -3.86 7.68
C ALA A 157 -9.92 -4.88 7.83
N ALA A 158 -9.41 -5.45 6.73
CA ALA A 158 -8.34 -6.44 6.74
C ALA A 158 -7.02 -5.87 7.27
N LEU A 159 -6.60 -4.68 6.85
CA LEU A 159 -5.37 -4.03 7.34
C LEU A 159 -5.43 -3.76 8.86
N THR A 160 -6.58 -3.31 9.35
CA THR A 160 -6.79 -3.11 10.79
C THR A 160 -6.70 -4.42 11.56
N LEU A 161 -7.34 -5.48 11.05
CA LEU A 161 -7.26 -6.82 11.66
C LEU A 161 -5.83 -7.38 11.64
N ILE A 162 -5.07 -7.24 10.54
CA ILE A 162 -3.66 -7.63 10.48
C ILE A 162 -2.86 -6.94 11.59
N SER A 163 -3.04 -5.63 11.77
CA SER A 163 -2.38 -4.87 12.84
C SER A 163 -2.77 -5.34 14.24
N TYR A 164 -4.02 -5.72 14.46
CA TYR A 164 -4.46 -6.36 15.72
C TYR A 164 -3.86 -7.76 15.91
N GLY A 165 -3.73 -8.55 14.84
CA GLY A 165 -3.12 -9.87 14.89
C GLY A 165 -1.63 -9.83 15.21
N LYS A 166 -0.88 -8.84 14.66
CA LYS A 166 0.52 -8.56 15.03
C LYS A 166 0.69 -8.25 16.53
N ARG A 167 -0.37 -7.82 17.22
CA ARG A 167 -0.41 -7.54 18.66
C ARG A 167 -0.97 -8.71 19.49
N GLY A 168 -1.29 -9.84 18.85
CA GLY A 168 -1.87 -11.01 19.51
C GLY A 168 -3.33 -10.85 19.96
N LEU A 169 -4.08 -9.89 19.40
CA LEU A 169 -5.44 -9.56 19.86
C LEU A 169 -6.54 -10.41 19.20
N LEU A 170 -6.21 -11.17 18.15
CA LEU A 170 -7.20 -11.93 17.39
C LEU A 170 -7.47 -13.35 17.93
N TRP A 171 -6.76 -13.80 18.96
CA TRP A 171 -6.77 -15.21 19.38
C TRP A 171 -8.19 -15.75 19.67
N SER A 172 -9.05 -14.96 20.33
CA SER A 172 -10.42 -15.34 20.68
C SER A 172 -11.38 -15.37 19.48
N HIS A 173 -10.96 -14.79 18.35
CA HIS A 173 -11.74 -14.64 17.13
C HIS A 173 -11.15 -15.42 15.95
N ALA A 174 -10.01 -16.09 16.15
CA ALA A 174 -9.17 -16.58 15.07
C ALA A 174 -9.90 -17.56 14.15
N ALA A 175 -10.63 -18.52 14.72
CA ALA A 175 -11.39 -19.52 13.96
C ALA A 175 -12.47 -18.86 13.07
N ARG A 176 -13.30 -17.98 13.64
CA ARG A 176 -14.35 -17.27 12.91
C ARG A 176 -13.78 -16.38 11.80
N LEU A 177 -12.72 -15.63 12.10
CA LEU A 177 -12.09 -14.77 11.10
C LEU A 177 -11.44 -15.60 9.98
N THR A 178 -10.90 -16.78 10.30
CA THR A 178 -10.38 -17.71 9.29
C THR A 178 -11.49 -18.17 8.35
N GLU A 179 -12.65 -18.57 8.90
CA GLU A 179 -13.83 -19.00 8.11
C GLU A 179 -14.25 -17.93 7.10
N VAL A 180 -14.19 -16.65 7.47
CA VAL A 180 -14.54 -15.54 6.58
C VAL A 180 -13.42 -15.20 5.60
N ALA A 181 -12.16 -15.19 6.03
CA ALA A 181 -11.02 -14.80 5.19
C ALA A 181 -10.68 -15.86 4.12
N LEU A 182 -10.82 -17.14 4.44
CA LEU A 182 -10.35 -18.24 3.61
C LEU A 182 -11.02 -18.33 2.23
N PRO A 183 -12.36 -18.17 2.09
CA PRO A 183 -13.00 -18.11 0.78
C PRO A 183 -12.45 -16.99 -0.10
N HIS A 184 -12.20 -15.80 0.47
CA HIS A 184 -11.65 -14.68 -0.29
C HIS A 184 -10.20 -14.91 -0.71
N ALA A 185 -9.39 -15.54 0.16
CA ALA A 185 -8.02 -15.93 -0.17
C ALA A 185 -7.98 -16.94 -1.32
N ARG A 186 -8.89 -17.93 -1.32
CA ARG A 186 -9.04 -18.92 -2.40
C ARG A 186 -9.45 -18.29 -3.72
N VAL A 187 -10.36 -17.32 -3.71
CA VAL A 187 -10.72 -16.56 -4.92
C VAL A 187 -9.50 -15.81 -5.46
N ALA A 188 -8.77 -15.08 -4.62
CA ALA A 188 -7.56 -14.36 -5.05
C ALA A 188 -6.48 -15.30 -5.62
N LEU A 189 -6.29 -16.49 -5.03
CA LEU A 189 -5.39 -17.51 -5.55
C LEU A 189 -5.87 -18.07 -6.90
N SER A 190 -7.16 -18.34 -7.04
CA SER A 190 -7.75 -18.82 -8.30
C SER A 190 -7.61 -17.78 -9.41
N ASP A 191 -7.89 -16.52 -9.11
CA ASP A 191 -7.74 -15.39 -10.02
C ASP A 191 -6.30 -15.33 -10.55
N LEU A 192 -5.31 -15.43 -9.64
CA LEU A 192 -3.89 -15.38 -10.01
C LEU A 192 -3.42 -16.61 -10.80
N SER A 193 -4.07 -17.76 -10.61
CA SER A 193 -3.72 -19.01 -11.29
C SER A 193 -4.31 -19.13 -12.69
N ASN A 194 -5.39 -18.41 -13.00
CA ASN A 194 -6.14 -18.52 -14.24
C ASN A 194 -5.65 -17.59 -15.36
N ASP A 195 -4.41 -17.07 -15.26
CA ASP A 195 -3.77 -16.22 -16.27
C ASP A 195 -4.67 -15.07 -16.75
N LEU A 196 -5.19 -14.30 -15.78
CA LEU A 196 -6.00 -13.11 -16.04
C LEU A 196 -5.18 -12.02 -16.73
N ASP A 197 -5.87 -11.05 -17.35
CA ASP A 197 -5.27 -9.82 -17.87
C ASP A 197 -4.33 -9.16 -16.85
N ALA A 198 -3.29 -8.48 -17.32
CA ALA A 198 -2.20 -7.95 -16.50
C ALA A 198 -2.69 -7.01 -15.37
N SER A 199 -3.74 -6.22 -15.62
CA SER A 199 -4.34 -5.34 -14.60
C SER A 199 -5.04 -6.13 -13.47
N LEU A 200 -5.75 -7.19 -13.82
CA LEU A 200 -6.41 -8.10 -12.89
C LEU A 200 -5.38 -8.95 -12.12
N HIS A 201 -4.24 -9.24 -12.75
CA HIS A 201 -3.13 -9.96 -12.14
C HIS A 201 -2.53 -9.20 -10.95
N GLU A 202 -2.30 -7.89 -11.09
CA GLU A 202 -1.76 -7.07 -10.00
C GLU A 202 -2.74 -6.94 -8.83
N ASP A 203 -4.02 -6.72 -9.11
CA ASP A 203 -5.05 -6.69 -8.06
C ASP A 203 -5.16 -8.04 -7.33
N ALA A 204 -5.21 -9.16 -8.07
CA ALA A 204 -5.24 -10.50 -7.49
C ALA A 204 -4.01 -10.78 -6.62
N ARG A 205 -2.81 -10.38 -7.07
CA ARG A 205 -1.56 -10.49 -6.30
C ARG A 205 -1.63 -9.69 -4.99
N ARG A 206 -2.11 -8.44 -5.06
CA ARG A 206 -2.28 -7.56 -3.88
C ARG A 206 -3.28 -8.15 -2.89
N ARG A 207 -4.41 -8.66 -3.38
CA ARG A 207 -5.43 -9.34 -2.57
C ARG A 207 -4.85 -10.60 -1.91
N LEU A 208 -4.11 -11.43 -2.65
CA LEU A 208 -3.50 -12.65 -2.11
C LEU A 208 -2.49 -12.32 -1.00
N GLY A 209 -1.63 -11.31 -1.20
CA GLY A 209 -0.69 -10.85 -0.16
C GLY A 209 -1.42 -10.40 1.12
N MET A 210 -2.43 -9.53 0.98
CA MET A 210 -3.24 -9.07 2.11
C MET A 210 -3.93 -10.23 2.86
N TRP A 211 -4.54 -11.18 2.13
CA TRP A 211 -5.18 -12.33 2.77
C TRP A 211 -4.19 -13.28 3.41
N SER A 212 -3.02 -13.48 2.82
CA SER A 212 -1.95 -14.29 3.40
C SER A 212 -1.46 -13.69 4.72
N ASP A 213 -1.35 -12.36 4.79
CA ASP A 213 -0.96 -11.64 6.00
C ASP A 213 -2.01 -11.75 7.10
N LEU A 214 -3.30 -11.65 6.75
CA LEU A 214 -4.37 -11.84 7.72
C LEU A 214 -4.39 -13.29 8.23
N LEU A 215 -4.34 -14.28 7.33
CA LEU A 215 -4.30 -15.70 7.71
C LEU A 215 -3.09 -16.04 8.57
N ALA A 216 -1.92 -15.47 8.27
CA ALA A 216 -0.72 -15.61 9.09
C ALA A 216 -0.94 -15.05 10.51
N ALA A 217 -1.58 -13.89 10.62
CA ALA A 217 -1.87 -13.26 11.90
C ALA A 217 -2.95 -14.00 12.72
N LEU A 218 -3.79 -14.81 12.06
CA LEU A 218 -4.80 -15.67 12.70
C LEU A 218 -4.20 -16.99 13.20
N ALA A 219 -3.20 -17.53 12.49
CA ALA A 219 -2.42 -18.72 12.86
C ALA A 219 -3.27 -19.96 13.27
N THR A 220 -4.43 -20.14 12.65
CA THR A 220 -5.26 -21.36 12.79
C THR A 220 -4.71 -22.48 11.90
N ASP A 221 -5.11 -23.73 12.15
CA ASP A 221 -4.66 -24.87 11.35
C ASP A 221 -5.12 -24.77 9.89
N ASP A 222 -6.37 -24.36 9.64
CA ASP A 222 -6.88 -24.13 8.28
C ASP A 222 -6.12 -22.99 7.56
N ALA A 223 -5.74 -21.93 8.29
CA ALA A 223 -4.92 -20.86 7.75
C ALA A 223 -3.53 -21.36 7.37
N ARG A 224 -2.89 -22.17 8.23
CA ARG A 224 -1.58 -22.78 7.95
C ARG A 224 -1.65 -23.73 6.75
N GLU A 225 -2.66 -24.60 6.69
CA GLU A 225 -2.86 -25.51 5.55
C GLU A 225 -2.95 -24.74 4.23
N PHE A 226 -3.74 -23.67 4.20
CA PHE A 226 -3.84 -22.80 3.03
C PHE A 226 -2.50 -22.14 2.67
N LEU A 227 -1.81 -21.56 3.65
CA LEU A 227 -0.51 -20.91 3.42
C LEU A 227 0.54 -21.91 2.93
N THR A 228 0.55 -23.15 3.43
CA THR A 228 1.36 -24.25 2.91
C THR A 228 1.02 -24.55 1.47
N GLY A 229 -0.27 -24.64 1.13
CA GLY A 229 -0.72 -24.83 -0.25
C GLY A 229 -0.26 -23.71 -1.20
N VAL A 230 -0.29 -22.46 -0.74
CA VAL A 230 0.26 -21.32 -1.49
C VAL A 230 1.78 -21.44 -1.62
N ALA A 231 2.51 -21.75 -0.54
CA ALA A 231 3.98 -21.82 -0.54
C ALA A 231 4.55 -22.90 -1.48
N ILE A 232 3.82 -23.99 -1.71
CA ILE A 232 4.22 -25.05 -2.65
C ILE A 232 3.74 -24.81 -4.08
N ASN A 233 3.10 -23.67 -4.37
CA ASN A 233 2.64 -23.34 -5.71
C ASN A 233 3.83 -23.37 -6.71
N PRO A 234 3.65 -23.95 -7.91
CA PRO A 234 4.72 -24.01 -8.91
C PRO A 234 5.12 -22.64 -9.45
N ASN A 235 4.23 -21.63 -9.41
CA ASN A 235 4.55 -20.26 -9.76
C ASN A 235 5.24 -19.55 -8.57
N PRO A 236 6.52 -19.17 -8.68
CA PRO A 236 7.28 -18.52 -7.61
C PRO A 236 6.67 -17.21 -7.10
N THR A 237 6.01 -16.44 -7.97
CA THR A 237 5.40 -15.15 -7.58
C THR A 237 4.11 -15.31 -6.79
N ILE A 238 3.47 -16.48 -6.89
CA ILE A 238 2.37 -16.90 -6.01
C ILE A 238 2.95 -17.46 -4.71
N ALA A 239 3.93 -18.35 -4.83
CA ALA A 239 4.54 -19.06 -3.70
C ALA A 239 5.09 -18.12 -2.63
N VAL A 240 5.66 -16.98 -3.04
CA VAL A 240 6.24 -16.01 -2.10
C VAL A 240 5.25 -15.55 -1.02
N TRP A 241 3.96 -15.42 -1.32
CA TRP A 241 2.96 -14.99 -0.34
C TRP A 241 2.66 -16.05 0.71
N GLY A 242 2.66 -17.33 0.30
CA GLY A 242 2.54 -18.45 1.22
C GLY A 242 3.77 -18.58 2.12
N ILE A 243 4.96 -18.41 1.55
CA ILE A 243 6.24 -18.43 2.28
C ILE A 243 6.26 -17.31 3.34
N ILE A 244 5.99 -16.07 2.93
CA ILE A 244 5.94 -14.93 3.86
C ILE A 244 4.89 -15.16 4.94
N GLY A 245 3.72 -15.68 4.58
CA GLY A 245 2.65 -15.96 5.54
C GLY A 245 3.01 -17.05 6.56
N LEU A 246 3.60 -18.17 6.12
CA LEU A 246 4.08 -19.23 7.02
C LEU A 246 5.13 -18.70 7.99
N GLU A 247 6.06 -17.91 7.48
CA GLU A 247 7.12 -17.30 8.27
C GLU A 247 6.56 -16.36 9.33
N ARG A 248 5.62 -15.48 8.94
CA ARG A 248 4.91 -14.58 9.87
C ARG A 248 4.09 -15.33 10.92
N ALA A 249 3.55 -16.49 10.57
CA ALA A 249 2.81 -17.35 11.48
C ALA A 249 3.70 -18.20 12.41
N GLY A 250 5.03 -18.17 12.21
CA GLY A 250 5.97 -19.07 12.90
C GLY A 250 5.67 -20.56 12.63
N ALA A 251 5.17 -20.88 11.44
CA ALA A 251 4.80 -22.23 11.04
C ALA A 251 5.95 -22.95 10.32
N ASP A 252 5.88 -24.27 10.26
CA ASP A 252 6.88 -25.08 9.57
C ASP A 252 6.92 -24.75 8.07
N MET A 253 8.11 -24.45 7.57
CA MET A 253 8.36 -24.16 6.17
C MET A 253 8.62 -25.47 5.40
N PRO A 254 7.89 -25.76 4.30
CA PRO A 254 8.20 -26.92 3.47
C PRO A 254 9.61 -26.82 2.88
N GLU A 255 10.28 -27.96 2.74
CA GLU A 255 11.69 -27.99 2.30
C GLU A 255 11.86 -27.38 0.89
N GLY A 256 12.90 -26.56 0.72
CA GLY A 256 13.33 -26.03 -0.59
C GLY A 256 12.42 -24.95 -1.21
N VAL A 257 11.28 -24.61 -0.60
CA VAL A 257 10.35 -23.61 -1.18
C VAL A 257 10.96 -22.21 -1.24
N ILE A 258 11.74 -21.81 -0.23
CA ILE A 258 12.45 -20.52 -0.20
C ILE A 258 13.45 -20.45 -1.36
N ALA A 259 14.28 -21.49 -1.53
CA ALA A 259 15.27 -21.54 -2.61
C ALA A 259 14.61 -21.52 -3.99
N ARG A 260 13.55 -22.30 -4.20
CA ARG A 260 12.78 -22.30 -5.45
C ARG A 260 12.18 -20.93 -5.75
N ALA A 261 11.60 -20.27 -4.76
CA ALA A 261 11.03 -18.94 -4.92
C ALA A 261 12.13 -17.91 -5.25
N ALA A 262 13.20 -17.89 -4.46
CA ALA A 262 14.31 -16.95 -4.62
C ALA A 262 15.07 -17.10 -5.96
N ALA A 263 15.02 -18.28 -6.59
CA ALA A 263 15.57 -18.47 -7.94
C ALA A 263 14.90 -17.57 -8.97
N ASN A 264 13.61 -17.24 -8.81
CA ASN A 264 12.88 -16.33 -9.67
C ASN A 264 13.14 -14.86 -9.27
N PRO A 265 13.63 -14.00 -10.17
CA PRO A 265 13.95 -12.60 -9.86
C PRO A 265 12.77 -11.80 -9.27
N ALA A 266 11.56 -11.97 -9.81
CA ALA A 266 10.39 -11.21 -9.38
C ALA A 266 9.97 -11.52 -7.93
N ALA A 267 10.31 -12.71 -7.42
CA ALA A 267 10.02 -13.12 -6.05
C ALA A 267 11.06 -12.63 -5.02
N ARG A 268 12.27 -12.23 -5.45
CA ARG A 268 13.39 -11.89 -4.54
C ARG A 268 13.10 -10.66 -3.69
N ILE A 269 12.57 -9.60 -4.27
CA ILE A 269 12.28 -8.34 -3.55
C ILE A 269 11.27 -8.56 -2.40
N PRO A 270 10.05 -9.08 -2.64
CA PRO A 270 9.10 -9.29 -1.54
C PRO A 270 9.63 -10.28 -0.48
N LEU A 271 10.36 -11.32 -0.90
CA LEU A 271 10.95 -12.29 0.01
C LEU A 271 12.02 -11.63 0.90
N PHE A 272 12.98 -10.92 0.30
CA PHE A 272 14.06 -10.25 1.04
C PHE A 272 13.52 -9.18 1.99
N ALA A 273 12.57 -8.36 1.53
CA ALA A 273 11.93 -7.33 2.37
C ALA A 273 11.26 -7.95 3.60
N ALA A 274 10.43 -8.98 3.40
CA ALA A 274 9.74 -9.64 4.50
C ALA A 274 10.69 -10.33 5.48
N PHE A 275 11.73 -11.01 5.00
CA PHE A 275 12.68 -11.71 5.88
C PHE A 275 13.59 -10.74 6.65
N THR A 276 13.94 -9.60 6.03
CA THR A 276 14.66 -8.50 6.72
C THR A 276 13.86 -7.97 7.90
N GLU A 277 12.53 -7.84 7.77
CA GLU A 277 11.65 -7.39 8.84
C GLU A 277 11.48 -8.40 9.99
N LEU A 278 11.52 -9.71 9.71
CA LEU A 278 11.11 -10.74 10.66
C LEU A 278 12.25 -11.24 11.56
N HIS A 279 13.38 -11.68 10.98
CA HIS A 279 14.49 -12.28 11.75
C HIS A 279 15.81 -12.41 10.95
N GLY A 280 15.90 -11.79 9.76
CA GLY A 280 17.09 -11.79 8.92
C GLY A 280 16.96 -12.65 7.66
N VAL A 281 17.92 -12.50 6.74
CA VAL A 281 17.85 -13.01 5.36
C VAL A 281 18.66 -14.27 5.12
N ASP A 282 19.19 -14.91 6.16
CA ASP A 282 20.12 -16.05 6.03
C ASP A 282 19.44 -17.34 5.53
N SER A 283 18.12 -17.44 5.63
CA SER A 283 17.31 -18.52 5.03
C SER A 283 17.22 -18.41 3.50
N ILE A 284 17.46 -17.22 2.94
CA ILE A 284 17.51 -17.01 1.49
C ILE A 284 18.92 -17.44 1.01
N PRO A 285 19.02 -18.28 -0.04
CA PRO A 285 20.31 -18.68 -0.59
C PRO A 285 21.21 -17.47 -0.89
N ALA A 286 22.49 -17.58 -0.55
CA ALA A 286 23.44 -16.47 -0.59
C ALA A 286 23.51 -15.81 -1.97
N GLU A 287 23.44 -16.60 -3.04
CA GLU A 287 23.42 -16.14 -4.43
C GLU A 287 22.20 -15.25 -4.77
N HIS A 288 21.08 -15.42 -4.08
CA HIS A 288 19.83 -14.71 -4.35
C HIS A 288 19.59 -13.49 -3.44
N ARG A 289 20.46 -13.25 -2.45
CA ARG A 289 20.39 -12.11 -1.52
C ARG A 289 21.55 -11.12 -1.67
N THR A 290 22.27 -11.19 -2.80
CA THR A 290 23.27 -10.18 -3.17
C THR A 290 22.58 -8.93 -3.72
N GLN A 291 23.24 -7.76 -3.66
CA GLN A 291 22.66 -6.54 -4.23
C GLN A 291 22.38 -6.67 -5.73
N VAL A 292 23.26 -7.33 -6.50
CA VAL A 292 23.03 -7.58 -7.94
C VAL A 292 21.76 -8.41 -8.15
N ALA A 293 21.56 -9.47 -7.37
CA ALA A 293 20.36 -10.32 -7.49
C ALA A 293 19.07 -9.61 -7.08
N LEU A 294 19.13 -8.70 -6.10
CA LEU A 294 18.01 -7.85 -5.72
C LEU A 294 17.73 -6.80 -6.80
N ALA A 295 18.75 -6.16 -7.35
CA ALA A 295 18.61 -5.19 -8.43
C ALA A 295 18.01 -5.83 -9.70
N GLU A 296 18.41 -7.06 -10.03
CA GLU A 296 17.78 -7.87 -11.08
C GLU A 296 16.28 -8.10 -10.78
N GLY A 297 15.96 -8.44 -9.53
CA GLY A 297 14.57 -8.62 -9.08
C GLY A 297 13.74 -7.34 -9.12
N ALA A 298 14.33 -6.18 -8.82
CA ALA A 298 13.68 -4.88 -8.96
C ALA A 298 13.34 -4.59 -10.43
N LEU A 299 14.30 -4.76 -11.34
CA LEU A 299 14.05 -4.57 -12.78
C LEU A 299 13.02 -5.57 -13.32
N ALA A 300 13.10 -6.85 -12.93
CA ALA A 300 12.10 -7.84 -13.32
C ALA A 300 10.70 -7.46 -12.81
N ASN A 301 10.60 -6.94 -11.58
CA ASN A 301 9.34 -6.48 -11.02
C ASN A 301 8.78 -5.24 -11.73
N TRP A 302 9.66 -4.31 -12.12
CA TRP A 302 9.27 -3.14 -12.92
C TRP A 302 8.79 -3.57 -14.31
N LEU A 303 9.53 -4.42 -15.01
CA LEU A 303 9.18 -4.86 -16.36
C LEU A 303 7.82 -5.58 -16.42
N GLN A 304 7.45 -6.35 -15.39
CA GLN A 304 6.17 -7.06 -15.36
C GLN A 304 4.95 -6.13 -15.18
N ASP A 305 5.14 -4.86 -14.83
CA ASP A 305 4.05 -3.90 -14.68
C ASP A 305 3.24 -3.78 -15.99
N PRO A 306 1.90 -3.74 -15.95
CA PRO A 306 1.06 -3.63 -17.15
C PRO A 306 1.36 -2.41 -18.03
N ASN A 307 1.92 -1.33 -17.47
CA ASN A 307 2.32 -0.14 -18.21
C ASN A 307 3.71 -0.26 -18.85
N HIS A 308 4.40 -1.38 -18.68
CA HIS A 308 5.73 -1.67 -19.19
C HIS A 308 5.70 -2.87 -20.16
N LEU A 309 6.20 -4.06 -19.80
CA LEU A 309 6.04 -5.26 -20.64
C LEU A 309 4.78 -6.06 -20.29
N GLY A 310 4.20 -5.86 -19.11
CA GLY A 310 3.06 -6.64 -18.59
C GLY A 310 3.39 -8.12 -18.33
N THR A 311 4.62 -8.54 -18.55
CA THR A 311 5.09 -9.93 -18.39
C THR A 311 6.54 -9.94 -17.92
N PRO A 312 6.96 -10.99 -17.18
CA PRO A 312 8.38 -11.16 -16.83
C PRO A 312 9.25 -11.29 -18.09
N PRO A 313 10.48 -10.73 -18.09
CA PRO A 313 11.42 -10.97 -19.18
C PRO A 313 11.82 -12.46 -19.23
N GLU A 314 12.14 -12.96 -20.43
CA GLU A 314 12.61 -14.34 -20.62
C GLU A 314 14.03 -14.53 -20.05
N ALA A 315 14.86 -13.50 -20.18
CA ALA A 315 16.22 -13.48 -19.66
C ALA A 315 16.58 -12.07 -19.18
N ILE A 316 17.41 -11.99 -18.15
CA ILE A 316 17.97 -10.75 -17.62
C ILE A 316 19.41 -11.05 -17.18
N GLU A 317 20.35 -10.19 -17.58
CA GLU A 317 21.77 -10.40 -17.34
C GLU A 317 22.43 -9.11 -16.89
N HIS A 318 23.20 -9.19 -15.80
CA HIS A 318 23.98 -8.06 -15.30
C HIS A 318 25.14 -7.76 -16.25
N LEU A 319 25.26 -6.49 -16.65
CA LEU A 319 26.33 -6.03 -17.54
C LEU A 319 27.38 -5.22 -16.78
N HIS A 320 26.93 -4.30 -15.94
CA HIS A 320 27.79 -3.28 -15.35
C HIS A 320 27.22 -2.73 -14.05
N THR A 321 28.09 -2.22 -13.17
CA THR A 321 27.69 -1.46 -11.98
C THR A 321 28.36 -0.10 -12.03
N GLN A 322 27.57 0.95 -12.11
CA GLN A 322 28.03 2.34 -12.17
C GLN A 322 27.91 2.97 -10.79
N GLU A 323 29.00 3.48 -10.26
CA GLU A 323 28.98 4.33 -9.06
C GLU A 323 28.42 5.71 -9.40
N ILE A 324 27.50 6.21 -8.57
CA ILE A 324 26.95 7.56 -8.66
C ILE A 324 26.95 8.24 -7.29
N GLN A 325 26.67 9.54 -7.27
CA GLN A 325 26.31 10.25 -6.04
C GLN A 325 24.78 10.30 -5.92
N LEU A 326 24.24 9.89 -4.77
CA LEU A 326 22.80 9.88 -4.54
C LEU A 326 22.23 11.31 -4.59
N PRO A 327 21.17 11.58 -5.35
CA PRO A 327 20.58 12.92 -5.45
C PRO A 327 20.04 13.47 -4.13
N THR A 328 19.69 12.58 -3.20
CA THR A 328 19.06 12.93 -1.92
C THR A 328 20.03 13.52 -0.91
N ASN A 329 21.28 13.03 -0.86
CA ASN A 329 22.24 13.40 0.18
C ASN A 329 23.70 13.46 -0.29
N GLY A 330 23.98 13.21 -1.57
CA GLY A 330 25.32 13.20 -2.14
C GLY A 330 26.24 12.10 -1.61
N SER A 331 25.69 11.03 -1.03
CA SER A 331 26.47 9.85 -0.61
C SER A 331 26.68 8.87 -1.78
N PRO A 332 27.71 8.01 -1.74
CA PRO A 332 27.95 7.02 -2.80
C PRO A 332 26.80 6.02 -2.91
N GLY A 333 26.33 5.81 -4.14
CA GLY A 333 25.34 4.79 -4.49
C GLY A 333 25.73 4.04 -5.75
N ASP A 334 25.10 2.90 -5.99
CA ASP A 334 25.36 2.03 -7.13
C ASP A 334 24.12 1.89 -8.01
N VAL A 335 24.28 2.07 -9.32
CA VAL A 335 23.28 1.75 -10.35
C VAL A 335 23.72 0.48 -11.06
N TYR A 336 22.83 -0.51 -11.13
CA TYR A 336 23.09 -1.78 -11.79
C TYR A 336 22.47 -1.77 -13.18
N VAL A 337 23.30 -2.03 -14.19
CA VAL A 337 22.88 -2.08 -15.59
C VAL A 337 22.67 -3.52 -15.99
N PHE A 338 21.53 -3.79 -16.61
CA PHE A 338 21.16 -5.09 -17.12
C PHE A 338 20.82 -5.00 -18.60
N ARG A 339 21.07 -6.10 -19.31
CA ARG A 339 20.31 -6.40 -20.52
C ARG A 339 19.18 -7.36 -20.19
N PHE A 340 18.06 -7.23 -20.88
CA PHE A 340 16.96 -8.15 -20.75
C PHE A 340 16.35 -8.48 -22.11
N ARG A 341 15.73 -9.66 -22.22
CA ARG A 341 14.99 -10.08 -23.41
C ARG A 341 13.50 -10.19 -23.07
N PRO A 342 12.61 -9.44 -23.76
CA PRO A 342 11.18 -9.60 -23.60
C PRO A 342 10.72 -11.03 -23.94
N ALA A 343 9.66 -11.50 -23.29
CA ALA A 343 9.09 -12.82 -23.57
C ALA A 343 8.67 -12.93 -25.05
N GLY A 344 9.09 -14.00 -25.72
CA GLY A 344 8.74 -14.28 -27.12
C GLY A 344 9.50 -13.43 -28.16
N ALA A 345 10.43 -12.57 -27.73
CA ALA A 345 11.27 -11.81 -28.65
C ALA A 345 12.36 -12.71 -29.29
N PRO A 346 12.93 -12.32 -30.46
CA PRO A 346 14.08 -12.99 -31.04
C PRO A 346 15.27 -13.11 -30.09
N VAL A 347 16.09 -14.14 -30.24
CA VAL A 347 17.22 -14.47 -29.33
C VAL A 347 18.22 -13.32 -29.18
N ASP A 348 18.38 -12.51 -30.23
CA ASP A 348 19.25 -11.34 -30.34
C ASP A 348 18.59 -10.03 -29.91
N ASN A 349 17.31 -10.03 -29.54
CA ASN A 349 16.56 -8.83 -29.14
C ASN A 349 16.79 -8.45 -27.67
N TRP A 350 18.00 -7.99 -27.37
CA TRP A 350 18.38 -7.51 -26.04
C TRP A 350 18.15 -6.00 -25.88
N LEU A 351 17.44 -5.64 -24.82
CA LEU A 351 17.16 -4.26 -24.43
C LEU A 351 17.92 -3.92 -23.13
N ILE A 352 18.19 -2.65 -22.89
CA ILE A 352 18.90 -2.19 -21.69
C ILE A 352 17.93 -1.63 -20.65
N GLY A 353 18.12 -2.02 -19.39
CA GLY A 353 17.47 -1.40 -18.23
C GLY A 353 18.46 -1.19 -17.09
N ILE A 354 18.11 -0.33 -16.15
CA ILE A 354 18.87 -0.11 -14.92
C ILE A 354 17.99 -0.38 -13.70
N ALA A 355 18.63 -0.69 -12.58
CA ALA A 355 18.01 -0.74 -11.27
C ALA A 355 18.86 0.00 -10.23
N GLY A 356 18.20 0.67 -9.30
CA GLY A 356 18.82 1.55 -8.31
C GLY A 356 18.50 3.02 -8.58
N PRO A 357 19.29 3.98 -8.06
CA PRO A 357 20.52 3.73 -7.32
C PRO A 357 20.25 3.09 -5.95
N TYR A 358 21.23 2.35 -5.43
CA TYR A 358 21.18 1.78 -4.08
C TYR A 358 22.29 2.40 -3.22
N ALA A 359 21.95 2.92 -2.04
CA ALA A 359 22.94 3.48 -1.12
C ALA A 359 23.95 2.42 -0.71
N ARG A 360 25.25 2.63 -0.99
CA ARG A 360 26.28 1.58 -0.78
C ARG A 360 26.38 1.14 0.68
N ALA A 361 26.12 2.04 1.62
CA ALA A 361 26.13 1.76 3.05
C ALA A 361 24.96 0.88 3.53
N GLU A 362 23.90 0.76 2.74
CA GLU A 362 22.67 0.02 3.09
C GLU A 362 22.60 -1.33 2.37
N GLN A 363 23.50 -1.62 1.44
CA GLN A 363 23.47 -2.86 0.66
C GLN A 363 23.83 -4.09 1.53
N PRO A 364 23.17 -5.25 1.34
CA PRO A 364 22.05 -5.47 0.41
C PRO A 364 20.72 -4.86 0.90
N THR A 365 20.01 -4.16 0.01
CA THR A 365 18.73 -3.52 0.28
C THR A 365 17.80 -3.56 -0.93
N VAL A 366 16.50 -3.44 -0.67
CA VAL A 366 15.43 -3.29 -1.68
C VAL A 366 15.11 -1.82 -1.98
N ALA A 367 15.71 -0.87 -1.25
CA ALA A 367 15.49 0.56 -1.44
C ALA A 367 16.28 1.08 -2.64
N ASP A 368 15.62 1.18 -3.80
CA ASP A 368 16.20 1.59 -5.09
C ASP A 368 16.08 3.10 -5.39
N TYR A 369 15.51 3.87 -4.44
CA TYR A 369 15.17 5.30 -4.58
C TYR A 369 14.37 5.65 -5.86
N GLY A 370 13.71 4.69 -6.50
CA GLY A 370 12.80 4.91 -7.61
C GLY A 370 13.43 5.17 -8.99
N TYR A 371 14.70 4.83 -9.24
CA TYR A 371 15.30 4.98 -10.59
C TYR A 371 15.41 3.67 -11.38
N THR A 372 14.77 2.58 -10.93
CA THR A 372 14.63 1.37 -11.75
C THR A 372 13.80 1.67 -12.99
N TYR A 373 14.41 1.54 -14.18
CA TYR A 373 13.82 2.04 -15.44
C TYR A 373 14.46 1.44 -16.69
N SER A 374 13.73 1.46 -17.81
CA SER A 374 14.25 1.21 -19.16
C SER A 374 13.62 2.16 -20.18
N VAL A 375 14.42 2.65 -21.13
CA VAL A 375 13.94 3.36 -22.33
C VAL A 375 13.66 2.41 -23.51
N PHE A 376 13.75 1.09 -23.28
CA PHE A 376 13.57 0.02 -24.27
C PHE A 376 14.45 0.18 -25.52
N CYS A 377 15.66 0.70 -25.33
CA CYS A 377 16.68 0.85 -26.36
C CYS A 377 17.44 -0.47 -26.55
N HIS A 378 17.78 -0.83 -27.79
CA HIS A 378 18.56 -2.04 -28.06
C HIS A 378 19.98 -1.91 -27.51
N GLN A 379 20.55 -3.02 -27.00
CA GLN A 379 21.90 -3.00 -26.40
C GLN A 379 22.97 -2.45 -27.36
N ASP A 380 22.85 -2.72 -28.67
CA ASP A 380 23.88 -2.42 -29.67
C ASP A 380 23.77 -1.00 -30.26
N GLU A 381 22.79 -0.20 -29.84
CA GLU A 381 22.59 1.16 -30.36
C GLU A 381 23.65 2.16 -29.90
N CYS A 382 24.16 2.00 -28.68
CA CYS A 382 25.19 2.86 -28.09
C CYS A 382 25.94 2.12 -26.97
N ASP A 383 27.01 2.73 -26.45
CA ASP A 383 27.72 2.14 -25.31
C ASP A 383 26.93 2.25 -24.00
N VAL A 384 27.40 1.53 -22.97
CA VAL A 384 26.72 1.44 -21.66
C VAL A 384 26.59 2.81 -21.00
N ASP A 385 27.59 3.68 -21.11
CA ASP A 385 27.59 5.01 -20.50
C ASP A 385 26.54 5.93 -21.16
N GLU A 386 26.39 5.83 -22.47
CA GLU A 386 25.35 6.55 -23.21
C GLU A 386 23.95 6.04 -22.86
N HIS A 387 23.75 4.72 -22.74
CA HIS A 387 22.47 4.15 -22.26
C HIS A 387 22.10 4.65 -20.87
N ILE A 388 23.04 4.62 -19.91
CA ILE A 388 22.83 5.14 -18.55
C ILE A 388 22.44 6.62 -18.62
N SER A 389 23.17 7.41 -19.40
CA SER A 389 22.93 8.85 -19.54
C SER A 389 21.54 9.15 -20.09
N ARG A 390 21.09 8.39 -21.10
CA ARG A 390 19.73 8.51 -21.66
C ARG A 390 18.66 8.17 -20.64
N ILE A 391 18.81 7.05 -19.93
CA ILE A 391 17.84 6.64 -18.90
C ILE A 391 17.78 7.67 -17.77
N ALA A 392 18.93 8.11 -17.26
CA ALA A 392 19.01 9.10 -16.19
C ALA A 392 18.35 10.43 -16.60
N HIS A 393 18.52 10.86 -17.86
CA HIS A 393 17.85 12.05 -18.39
C HIS A 393 16.32 11.88 -18.39
N THR A 394 15.80 10.73 -18.83
CA THR A 394 14.36 10.43 -18.83
C THR A 394 13.78 10.41 -17.41
N VAL A 395 14.44 9.75 -16.47
CA VAL A 395 13.97 9.69 -15.07
C VAL A 395 13.91 11.10 -14.47
N ASN A 396 14.97 11.90 -14.65
CA ASN A 396 15.00 13.28 -14.14
C ASN A 396 13.91 14.17 -14.77
N ALA A 397 13.59 13.98 -16.06
CA ALA A 397 12.51 14.70 -16.72
C ALA A 397 11.13 14.32 -16.17
N SER A 398 10.88 13.03 -15.88
CA SER A 398 9.63 12.55 -15.29
C SER A 398 9.42 13.05 -13.86
N VAL A 399 10.50 13.15 -13.07
CA VAL A 399 10.46 13.72 -11.72
C VAL A 399 10.19 15.22 -11.77
N ALA A 400 10.85 15.97 -12.66
CA ALA A 400 10.62 17.42 -12.80
C ALA A 400 9.22 17.77 -13.35
N GLY A 401 8.63 16.88 -14.16
CA GLY A 401 7.30 17.05 -14.75
C GLY A 401 6.13 16.58 -13.88
N SER A 402 6.39 15.97 -12.73
CA SER A 402 5.37 15.52 -11.77
C SER A 402 5.36 16.46 -10.55
N PRO A 403 4.71 17.64 -10.62
CA PRO A 403 4.62 18.52 -9.47
C PRO A 403 3.73 17.86 -8.41
N GLY A 404 4.35 17.35 -7.34
CA GLY A 404 3.68 16.86 -6.14
C GLY A 404 2.89 15.56 -6.34
N ARG A 405 3.55 14.43 -6.10
CA ARG A 405 2.89 13.26 -5.50
C ARG A 405 3.22 13.21 -4.02
#